data_AF-A0AAN9GR23-F1
#
_entry.id   AF-A0AAN9GR23-F1
#
_cell.length_a   1.000
_cell.length_b   1.000
_cell.length_c   1.000
_cell.angle_alpha   90.00
_cell.angle_beta   90.00
_cell.angle_gamma   90.00
#
_symmetry.space_group_name_H-M   'P 1'
#
loop_
_entity.id
_entity.type
_entity.pdbx_description
1 polymer ?
#
loop_
_entity_poly.entity_id
_entity_poly.type
_entity_poly.pdbx_seq_one_letter_code
_entity_poly.pdbx_strand_id
1 'polypeptide(L)'
;MSDKKMSSSRRHHLKSLLLSIAKTLQEKEAAQAIVDKENYMAENCPPLSMPSSTAELQELCKKLHHQIDTVDEERYDLQGKVSKGDKEIEDLKLKVVDLIGKFKKPALKKVRMSADQMLGALLGSKHKVSMDLRANLKQVKKEVKEESVEQVGDWRKNVEDKAGMGGRKKMFESEA
;
A
#
# COMPACT_ATOMS: atom_id res chain seq x y z
N MET A 1 -22.08 -33.44 -20.50
CA MET A 1 -22.38 -32.25 -19.69
C MET A 1 -21.08 -31.50 -19.45
N SER A 2 -20.76 -30.48 -20.25
CA SER A 2 -19.54 -29.70 -20.06
C SER A 2 -19.79 -28.67 -18.98
N ASP A 3 -19.34 -28.93 -17.75
CA ASP A 3 -19.40 -27.95 -16.67
C ASP A 3 -18.73 -26.65 -17.10
N LYS A 4 -19.51 -25.58 -17.13
CA LYS A 4 -19.09 -24.27 -17.62
C LYS A 4 -18.06 -23.72 -16.65
N LYS A 5 -16.77 -23.87 -16.98
CA LYS A 5 -15.65 -23.38 -16.17
C LYS A 5 -15.88 -21.91 -15.83
N MET A 6 -15.70 -21.56 -14.56
CA MET A 6 -15.86 -20.20 -14.03
C MET A 6 -15.15 -19.16 -14.91
N SER A 7 -15.77 -17.99 -15.11
CA SER A 7 -15.16 -16.90 -15.89
C SER A 7 -13.81 -16.48 -15.32
N SER A 8 -12.86 -16.13 -16.20
CA SER A 8 -11.54 -15.63 -15.80
C SER A 8 -11.66 -14.41 -14.88
N SER A 9 -12.61 -13.51 -15.16
CA SER A 9 -12.85 -12.31 -14.34
C SER A 9 -13.22 -12.70 -12.89
N ARG A 10 -14.13 -13.67 -12.72
CA ARG A 10 -14.51 -14.16 -11.39
C ARG A 10 -13.34 -14.82 -10.65
N ARG A 11 -12.50 -15.60 -11.35
CA ARG A 11 -11.26 -16.17 -10.75
C ARG A 11 -10.32 -15.10 -10.23
N HIS A 12 -10.07 -14.04 -11.01
CA HIS A 12 -9.17 -12.96 -10.60
C HIS A 12 -9.75 -12.17 -9.43
N HIS A 13 -11.04 -11.87 -9.46
CA HIS A 13 -11.72 -11.20 -8.36
C HIS A 13 -11.62 -12.01 -7.06
N LEU A 14 -11.86 -13.33 -7.10
CA LEU A 14 -11.71 -14.19 -5.93
C LEU A 14 -10.27 -14.25 -5.41
N LYS A 15 -9.27 -14.33 -6.30
CA LYS A 15 -7.86 -14.26 -5.90
C LYS A 15 -7.53 -12.93 -5.22
N SER A 16 -8.04 -11.82 -5.75
CA SER A 16 -7.83 -10.49 -5.15
C SER A 16 -8.47 -10.39 -3.77
N LEU A 17 -9.69 -10.91 -3.60
CA LEU A 17 -10.35 -10.96 -2.30
C LEU A 17 -9.57 -11.82 -1.30
N LEU A 18 -9.10 -13.00 -1.72
CA LEU A 18 -8.28 -13.88 -0.90
C LEU A 18 -7.01 -13.16 -0.42
N LEU A 19 -6.29 -12.50 -1.31
CA LEU A 19 -5.07 -11.74 -0.96
C LEU A 19 -5.39 -10.56 -0.03
N SER A 20 -6.51 -9.87 -0.25
CA SER A 20 -6.97 -8.79 0.63
C SER A 20 -7.22 -9.31 2.04
N ILE A 21 -7.91 -10.44 2.19
CA ILE A 21 -8.18 -11.05 3.50
C ILE A 21 -6.89 -11.55 4.14
N ALA A 22 -6.03 -12.24 3.38
CA ALA A 22 -4.73 -12.71 3.87
C ALA A 22 -3.88 -11.57 4.42
N LYS A 23 -3.85 -10.41 3.73
CA LYS A 23 -3.16 -9.22 4.23
C LYS A 23 -3.71 -8.75 5.57
N THR A 24 -5.04 -8.65 5.70
CA THR A 24 -5.66 -8.24 6.98
C THR A 24 -5.38 -9.22 8.11
N LEU A 25 -5.31 -10.53 7.82
CA LEU A 25 -4.97 -11.54 8.84
C LEU A 25 -3.50 -11.43 9.25
N GLN A 26 -2.60 -11.20 8.29
CA GLN A 26 -1.18 -11.00 8.57
C GLN A 26 -0.94 -9.74 9.43
N GLU A 27 -1.65 -8.66 9.17
CA GLU A 27 -1.58 -7.43 9.99
C GLU A 27 -2.09 -7.68 11.42
N LYS A 28 -3.19 -8.44 11.58
CA LYS A 28 -3.71 -8.84 12.90
C LYS A 28 -2.72 -9.73 13.66
N GLU A 29 -2.14 -10.71 12.99
CA GLU A 29 -1.12 -11.59 13.58
C GLU A 29 0.10 -10.79 14.02
N ALA A 30 0.59 -9.86 13.20
CA ALA A 30 1.71 -8.99 13.55
C ALA A 30 1.40 -8.10 14.76
N ALA A 31 0.17 -7.56 14.85
CA ALA A 31 -0.26 -6.78 16.01
C ALA A 31 -0.35 -7.67 17.27
N GLN A 32 -0.89 -8.88 17.15
CA GLN A 32 -0.98 -9.81 18.27
C GLN A 32 0.40 -10.23 18.77
N ALA A 33 1.36 -10.48 17.87
CA ALA A 33 2.73 -10.83 18.24
C ALA A 33 3.44 -9.72 19.06
N ILE A 34 3.12 -8.45 18.81
CA ILE A 34 3.63 -7.33 19.61
C ILE A 34 3.03 -7.38 21.02
N VAL A 35 1.72 -7.57 21.13
CA VAL A 35 1.03 -7.68 22.42
C VAL A 35 1.53 -8.88 23.23
N ASP A 36 1.68 -10.04 22.59
CA ASP A 36 2.19 -11.25 23.24
C ASP A 36 3.63 -11.05 23.73
N LYS A 37 4.46 -10.33 22.95
CA LYS A 37 5.81 -9.95 23.38
C LYS A 37 5.78 -9.02 24.59
N GLU A 38 4.91 -8.01 24.60
CA GLU A 38 4.78 -7.08 25.73
C GLU A 38 4.33 -7.81 27.00
N ASN A 39 3.34 -8.71 26.89
CA ASN A 39 2.87 -9.54 28.00
C ASN A 39 3.99 -10.44 28.54
N TYR A 40 4.72 -11.12 27.64
CA TYR A 40 5.85 -11.95 28.03
C TYR A 40 6.94 -11.15 28.76
N MET A 41 7.27 -9.96 28.26
CA MET A 41 8.27 -9.10 28.90
C MET A 41 7.79 -8.58 30.26
N ALA A 42 6.49 -8.28 30.42
CA ALA A 42 5.93 -7.83 31.70
C ALA A 42 6.01 -8.92 32.78
N GLU A 43 5.81 -10.19 32.41
CA GLU A 43 5.90 -11.33 33.33
C GLU A 43 7.36 -11.69 33.69
N ASN A 44 8.25 -11.68 32.70
CA ASN A 44 9.63 -12.17 32.88
C ASN A 44 10.64 -11.08 33.27
N CYS A 45 10.34 -9.81 32.96
CA CYS A 45 11.18 -8.66 33.27
C CYS A 45 10.30 -7.47 33.70
N PRO A 46 9.66 -7.56 34.88
CA PRO A 46 8.81 -6.49 35.38
C PRO A 46 9.64 -5.22 35.66
N PRO A 47 8.99 -4.04 35.70
CA PRO A 47 9.66 -2.79 36.05
C PRO A 47 10.43 -2.90 37.38
N LEU A 48 11.67 -2.43 37.38
CA LEU A 48 12.54 -2.49 38.55
C LEU A 48 11.96 -1.71 39.72
N SER A 49 11.72 -2.40 40.83
CA SER A 49 11.41 -1.78 42.12
C SER A 49 12.69 -1.65 42.93
N MET A 50 13.16 -0.42 43.12
CA MET A 50 14.38 -0.15 43.87
C MET A 50 14.12 -0.27 45.37
N PRO A 51 14.80 -1.19 46.09
CA PRO A 51 14.68 -1.29 47.54
C PRO A 51 15.30 -0.06 48.22
N SER A 52 14.78 0.28 49.41
CA SER A 52 15.23 1.47 50.15
C SER A 52 16.48 1.24 51.00
N SER A 53 16.81 -0.03 51.29
CA SER A 53 17.97 -0.40 52.10
C SER A 53 19.20 -0.69 51.23
N THR A 54 20.39 -0.30 51.72
CA THR A 54 21.66 -0.54 51.02
C THR A 54 22.00 -2.03 50.89
N ALA A 55 21.64 -2.84 51.89
CA ALA A 55 21.88 -4.28 51.88
C ALA A 55 21.01 -5.00 50.83
N GLU A 56 19.72 -4.66 50.78
CA GLU A 56 18.77 -5.18 49.79
C GLU A 56 19.17 -4.80 48.37
N LEU A 57 19.68 -3.58 48.17
CA LEU A 57 20.20 -3.12 46.88
C LEU A 57 21.40 -3.94 46.41
N GLN A 58 22.37 -4.21 47.30
CA GLN A 58 23.53 -5.04 46.97
C GLN A 58 23.12 -6.47 46.62
N GLU A 59 22.14 -7.03 47.31
CA GLU A 59 21.61 -8.37 47.00
C GLU A 59 20.89 -8.39 45.65
N LEU A 60 20.07 -7.38 45.36
CA LEU A 60 19.40 -7.23 44.07
C LEU A 60 20.40 -7.14 42.92
N CYS A 61 21.47 -6.34 43.05
CA CYS A 61 22.50 -6.23 42.01
C CYS A 61 23.20 -7.58 41.75
N LYS A 62 23.47 -8.37 42.79
CA LYS A 62 24.06 -9.72 42.63
C LYS A 62 23.10 -10.67 41.94
N LYS A 63 21.81 -10.64 42.30
CA LYS A 63 20.76 -11.44 41.66
C LYS A 63 20.62 -11.11 40.17
N LEU A 64 20.54 -9.82 39.84
CA LEU A 64 20.44 -9.37 38.44
C LEU A 64 21.68 -9.77 37.62
N HIS A 65 22.88 -9.63 38.18
CA HIS A 65 24.10 -10.06 37.49
C HIS A 65 24.07 -11.55 37.15
N HIS A 66 23.70 -12.40 38.11
CA HIS A 66 23.60 -13.84 37.86
C HIS A 66 22.52 -14.18 36.82
N GLN A 67 21.37 -13.51 36.88
CA GLN A 67 20.30 -13.67 35.89
C GLN A 67 20.74 -13.25 34.48
N ILE A 68 21.55 -12.18 34.35
CA ILE A 68 22.10 -11.77 33.05
C ILE A 68 22.95 -12.89 32.46
N ASP A 69 23.84 -13.50 33.24
CA ASP A 69 24.70 -14.59 32.75
C ASP A 69 23.86 -15.78 32.22
N THR A 70 22.83 -16.19 32.97
CA THR A 70 21.92 -17.27 32.55
C THR A 70 21.13 -16.92 31.29
N VAL A 71 20.56 -15.72 31.22
CA VAL A 71 19.77 -15.29 30.05
C VAL A 71 20.66 -15.13 28.82
N ASP A 72 21.91 -14.71 28.98
CA ASP A 72 22.87 -14.59 27.88
C ASP A 72 23.20 -15.96 27.27
N GLU A 73 23.41 -16.97 28.13
CA GLU A 73 23.61 -18.37 27.72
C GLU A 73 22.39 -18.91 26.95
N GLU A 74 21.18 -18.73 27.50
CA GLU A 74 19.94 -19.13 26.83
C GLU A 74 19.76 -18.43 25.48
N ARG A 75 20.07 -17.12 25.40
CA ARG A 75 20.02 -16.35 24.15
C ARG A 75 21.00 -16.92 23.13
N TYR A 76 22.22 -17.27 23.56
CA TYR A 76 23.24 -17.84 22.68
C TYR A 76 22.77 -19.17 22.07
N ASP A 77 22.21 -20.06 22.89
CA ASP A 77 21.67 -21.35 22.43
C ASP A 77 20.50 -21.19 21.47
N LEU A 78 19.58 -20.28 21.78
CA LEU A 78 18.45 -19.96 20.90
C LEU A 78 18.93 -19.40 19.56
N GLN A 79 19.90 -18.49 19.57
CA GLN A 79 20.51 -17.96 18.35
C GLN A 79 21.18 -19.07 17.54
N GLY A 80 21.87 -20.01 18.20
CA GLY A 80 22.46 -21.17 17.55
C GLY A 80 21.42 -22.06 16.86
N LYS A 81 20.25 -22.28 17.50
CA LYS A 81 19.14 -23.04 16.90
C LYS A 81 18.55 -22.33 15.68
N VAL A 82 18.30 -21.02 15.78
CA VAL A 82 17.80 -20.21 14.65
C VAL A 82 18.79 -20.25 13.48
N SER A 83 20.08 -20.03 13.74
CA SER A 83 21.11 -20.06 12.69
C SER A 83 21.21 -21.42 11.98
N LYS A 84 21.04 -22.53 12.71
CA LYS A 84 20.97 -23.87 12.10
C LYS A 84 19.75 -24.00 11.17
N GLY A 85 18.58 -23.53 11.62
CA GLY A 85 17.37 -23.50 10.80
C GLY A 85 17.52 -22.64 9.55
N ASP A 86 18.14 -21.46 9.65
CA ASP A 86 18.38 -20.57 8.51
C ASP A 86 19.28 -21.22 7.46
N LYS A 87 20.36 -21.89 7.90
CA LYS A 87 21.25 -22.65 6.99
C LYS A 87 20.51 -23.78 6.28
N GLU A 88 19.69 -24.53 7.00
CA GLU A 88 18.88 -25.60 6.39
C GLU A 88 17.89 -25.03 5.36
N ILE A 89 17.23 -23.91 5.67
CA ILE A 89 16.33 -23.23 4.73
C ILE A 89 17.09 -22.76 3.49
N GLU A 90 18.30 -22.23 3.64
CA GLU A 90 19.14 -21.81 2.52
C GLU A 90 19.53 -23.01 1.63
N ASP A 91 19.99 -24.10 2.24
CA ASP A 91 20.33 -25.33 1.52
C ASP A 91 19.12 -25.90 0.77
N LEU A 92 17.94 -25.91 1.40
CA LEU A 92 16.70 -26.36 0.77
C LEU A 92 16.27 -25.44 -0.37
N LYS A 93 16.42 -24.11 -0.22
CA LYS A 93 16.15 -23.15 -1.30
C LYS A 93 17.08 -23.40 -2.50
N LEU A 94 18.36 -23.66 -2.27
CA LEU A 94 19.31 -24.00 -3.34
C LEU A 94 18.92 -25.29 -4.06
N LYS A 95 18.60 -26.35 -3.30
CA LYS A 95 18.11 -27.62 -3.88
C LYS A 95 16.85 -27.42 -4.72
N VAL A 96 15.90 -26.59 -4.27
CA VAL A 96 14.70 -26.27 -5.05
C VAL A 96 15.05 -25.57 -6.37
N VAL A 97 15.99 -24.63 -6.35
CA VAL A 97 16.46 -23.96 -7.57
C VAL A 97 17.13 -24.95 -8.54
N ASP A 98 17.97 -25.84 -8.03
CA ASP A 98 18.63 -26.86 -8.84
C ASP A 98 17.64 -27.85 -9.46
N LEU A 99 16.61 -28.28 -8.71
CA LEU A 99 15.53 -29.16 -9.18
C LEU A 99 14.64 -28.49 -10.24
N ILE A 100 14.32 -27.21 -10.08
CA ILE A 100 13.56 -26.43 -11.07
C ILE A 100 14.41 -26.18 -12.34
N GLY A 101 15.73 -26.37 -12.23
CA GLY A 101 16.72 -26.12 -13.27
C GLY A 101 17.23 -24.68 -13.19
N LYS A 102 18.55 -24.53 -12.97
CA LYS A 102 19.28 -23.24 -12.93
C LYS A 102 18.95 -22.32 -14.11
N PHE A 103 18.65 -22.91 -15.25
CA PHE A 103 18.02 -22.25 -16.39
C PHE A 103 16.55 -22.64 -16.43
N LYS A 104 15.64 -21.72 -16.06
CA LYS A 104 14.25 -21.83 -16.55
C LYS A 104 14.36 -21.93 -18.06
N LYS A 105 14.12 -23.12 -18.64
CA LYS A 105 14.09 -23.29 -20.09
C LYS A 105 13.16 -22.20 -20.61
N PRO A 106 13.64 -21.20 -21.39
CA PRO A 106 12.76 -20.17 -21.91
C PRO A 106 11.70 -20.92 -22.70
N ALA A 107 10.46 -20.92 -22.19
CA ALA A 107 9.37 -21.54 -22.93
C ALA A 107 9.38 -20.84 -24.28
N LEU A 108 9.53 -21.61 -25.37
CA LEU A 108 9.44 -21.08 -26.73
C LEU A 108 8.02 -20.54 -26.89
N LYS A 109 7.81 -19.30 -26.46
CA LYS A 109 6.54 -18.60 -26.59
C LYS A 109 6.41 -18.31 -28.06
N LYS A 110 5.37 -18.85 -28.69
CA LYS A 110 4.96 -18.43 -30.03
C LYS A 110 4.45 -16.98 -29.91
N VAL A 111 5.37 -16.04 -29.97
CA VAL A 111 5.07 -14.61 -30.01
C VAL A 111 4.41 -14.36 -31.36
N ARG A 112 3.10 -14.13 -31.35
CA ARG A 112 2.41 -13.55 -32.49
C ARG A 112 2.66 -12.04 -32.45
N MET A 113 2.74 -11.40 -33.61
CA MET A 113 2.92 -9.95 -33.70
C MET A 113 1.95 -9.23 -32.75
N SER A 114 2.45 -8.28 -31.97
CA SER A 114 1.58 -7.52 -31.06
C SER A 114 0.57 -6.70 -31.86
N ALA A 115 -0.55 -6.34 -31.25
CA ALA A 115 -1.54 -5.47 -31.89
C ALA A 115 -0.91 -4.16 -32.38
N ASP A 116 0.01 -3.58 -31.59
CA ASP A 116 0.78 -2.39 -31.97
C ASP A 116 1.72 -2.63 -33.17
N GLN A 117 2.37 -3.80 -33.27
CA GLN A 117 3.19 -4.13 -34.43
C GLN A 117 2.35 -4.36 -35.69
N MET A 118 1.18 -5.00 -35.55
CA MET A 118 0.26 -5.16 -36.67
C MET A 118 -0.34 -3.81 -37.10
N LEU A 119 -0.73 -2.95 -36.16
CA LEU A 119 -1.30 -1.63 -36.46
C LEU A 119 -0.25 -0.69 -37.06
N GLY A 120 0.98 -0.68 -36.54
CA GLY A 120 2.08 0.11 -37.12
C GLY A 120 2.46 -0.35 -38.54
N ALA A 121 2.39 -1.66 -38.82
CA ALA A 121 2.64 -2.20 -40.15
C ALA A 121 1.49 -1.94 -41.15
N LEU A 122 0.23 -1.96 -40.69
CA LEU A 122 -0.94 -1.77 -41.55
C LEU A 122 -1.32 -0.30 -41.77
N LEU A 123 -1.09 0.56 -40.78
CA LEU A 123 -1.55 1.97 -40.78
C LEU A 123 -0.40 2.99 -40.80
N GLY A 124 0.86 2.52 -40.81
CA GLY A 124 2.04 3.37 -40.89
C GLY A 124 2.13 4.37 -39.73
N SER A 125 2.67 5.56 -40.00
CA SER A 125 2.92 6.60 -39.00
C SER A 125 1.66 7.31 -38.48
N LYS A 126 0.48 7.07 -39.09
CA LYS A 126 -0.72 7.86 -38.82
C LYS A 126 -1.35 7.54 -37.46
N HIS A 127 -1.14 6.34 -36.92
CA HIS A 127 -1.69 5.89 -35.63
C HIS A 127 -0.59 5.29 -34.74
N LYS A 128 0.40 6.12 -34.37
CA LYS A 128 1.36 5.77 -33.32
C LYS A 128 0.81 6.17 -31.95
N VAL A 129 -0.25 5.51 -31.52
CA VAL A 129 -0.75 5.65 -30.14
C VAL A 129 0.00 4.61 -29.31
N SER A 130 1.01 5.01 -28.52
CA SER A 130 1.54 4.07 -27.54
C SER A 130 0.42 3.81 -26.53
N MET A 131 0.03 2.55 -26.37
CA MET A 131 -0.89 2.15 -25.28
C MET A 131 -0.17 2.15 -23.92
N ASP A 132 0.70 3.13 -23.69
CA ASP A 132 1.28 3.37 -22.39
C ASP A 132 0.19 3.97 -21.51
N LEU A 133 -0.34 3.18 -20.58
CA LEU A 133 -1.32 3.61 -19.59
C LEU A 133 -0.84 4.85 -18.80
N ARG A 134 0.47 5.09 -18.75
CA ARG A 134 1.11 6.26 -18.14
C ARG A 134 1.12 7.52 -19.02
N ALA A 135 1.17 7.39 -20.35
CA ALA A 135 1.29 8.53 -21.24
C ALA A 135 -0.01 9.33 -21.37
N ASN A 136 -1.16 8.70 -21.10
CA ASN A 136 -2.49 9.33 -21.18
C ASN A 136 -2.99 9.90 -19.83
N LEU A 137 -2.23 9.74 -18.74
CA LEU A 137 -2.51 10.39 -17.46
C LEU A 137 -1.88 11.78 -17.48
N LYS A 138 -2.70 12.85 -17.37
CA LYS A 138 -2.20 14.23 -17.29
C LYS A 138 -1.25 14.36 -16.09
N GLN A 139 0.02 14.60 -16.35
CA GLN A 139 0.99 15.03 -15.35
C GLN A 139 0.60 16.46 -14.93
N VAL A 140 0.20 16.68 -13.67
CA VAL A 140 -0.13 18.02 -13.17
C VAL A 140 1.16 18.83 -13.11
N LYS A 141 1.44 19.55 -14.20
CA LYS A 141 2.45 20.61 -14.23
C LYS A 141 1.91 21.79 -13.44
N LYS A 142 2.47 22.01 -12.26
CA LYS A 142 2.37 23.27 -11.53
C LYS A 142 3.25 24.30 -12.26
N GLU A 143 2.80 24.74 -13.43
CA GLU A 143 3.41 25.87 -14.14
C GLU A 143 2.55 27.09 -13.85
N VAL A 144 3.14 28.03 -13.11
CA VAL A 144 2.65 29.38 -12.86
C VAL A 144 2.46 30.04 -14.23
N LYS A 145 1.22 30.12 -14.68
CA LYS A 145 0.84 30.88 -15.86
C LYS A 145 0.24 32.20 -15.38
N GLU A 146 1.05 33.25 -15.42
CA GLU A 146 0.57 34.62 -15.49
C GLU A 146 -0.40 34.74 -16.67
N GLU A 147 -1.37 35.66 -16.54
CA GLU A 147 -2.42 36.05 -17.51
C GLU A 147 -3.76 35.31 -17.42
N SER A 148 -4.65 35.83 -16.55
CA SER A 148 -5.76 36.72 -16.95
C SER A 148 -6.72 36.89 -15.77
N VAL A 149 -6.43 37.89 -14.92
CA VAL A 149 -7.22 38.20 -13.70
C VAL A 149 -8.57 38.88 -14.04
N GLU A 150 -8.93 39.03 -15.32
CA GLU A 150 -10.13 39.76 -15.77
C GLU A 150 -11.40 38.91 -15.94
N GLN A 151 -11.34 37.58 -15.82
CA GLN A 151 -12.52 36.69 -16.00
C GLN A 151 -13.06 36.06 -14.72
N VAL A 152 -12.75 36.64 -13.56
CA VAL A 152 -13.48 36.34 -12.31
C VAL A 152 -14.11 37.64 -11.81
N GLY A 153 -15.10 38.11 -12.57
CA GLY A 153 -15.93 39.26 -12.21
C GLY A 153 -16.75 38.95 -10.95
N ASP A 154 -16.60 39.83 -9.95
CA ASP A 154 -17.27 39.83 -8.65
C ASP A 154 -18.80 39.73 -8.79
N TRP A 155 -19.39 38.62 -8.33
CA TRP A 155 -20.83 38.34 -8.42
C TRP A 155 -21.70 39.10 -7.40
N ARG A 156 -21.19 40.17 -6.78
CA ARG A 156 -21.94 40.98 -5.81
C ARG A 156 -21.98 42.47 -6.19
N LYS A 157 -22.96 42.84 -7.02
CA LYS A 157 -23.62 44.16 -7.16
C LYS A 157 -24.66 44.00 -8.27
N ASN A 158 -25.96 44.04 -8.04
CA ASN A 158 -26.72 45.20 -7.59
C ASN A 158 -28.05 44.69 -6.99
N VAL A 159 -28.26 44.92 -5.70
CA VAL A 159 -29.60 44.87 -5.09
C VAL A 159 -30.22 46.21 -5.43
N GLU A 160 -31.15 46.25 -6.38
CA GLU A 160 -32.04 47.39 -6.55
C GLU A 160 -33.40 47.06 -5.94
N ASP A 161 -33.66 47.76 -4.84
CA ASP A 161 -34.86 47.74 -4.04
C ASP A 161 -36.11 47.95 -4.91
N LYS A 162 -36.98 46.93 -4.95
CA LYS A 162 -38.39 47.10 -5.33
C LYS A 162 -39.17 47.76 -4.18
N ALA A 163 -38.73 48.92 -3.72
CA ALA A 163 -39.45 49.77 -2.79
C ALA A 163 -39.94 51.02 -3.52
N GLY A 164 -41.24 51.06 -3.88
CA GLY A 164 -41.89 52.33 -4.27
C GLY A 164 -42.53 52.44 -5.65
N MET A 165 -42.93 51.35 -6.31
CA MET A 165 -43.86 51.44 -7.47
C MET A 165 -45.31 51.68 -6.97
N GLY A 166 -45.54 52.85 -6.37
CA GLY A 166 -46.86 53.36 -5.99
C GLY A 166 -47.32 54.42 -7.00
N GLY A 167 -47.70 53.99 -8.22
CA GLY A 167 -48.25 54.91 -9.23
C GLY A 167 -48.52 54.25 -10.57
N ARG A 168 -49.77 54.32 -11.04
CA ARG A 168 -50.26 53.78 -12.31
C ARG A 168 -49.48 54.37 -13.50
N LYS A 169 -48.57 53.61 -14.11
CA LYS A 169 -47.99 53.97 -15.41
C LYS A 169 -49.01 53.68 -16.50
N LYS A 170 -49.54 54.75 -17.08
CA LYS A 170 -50.42 54.78 -18.26
C LYS A 170 -49.66 54.22 -19.46
N MET A 171 -50.16 53.13 -20.04
CA MET A 171 -49.82 52.71 -21.40
C MET A 171 -50.71 53.51 -22.35
N PHE A 172 -50.12 54.10 -23.38
CA PHE A 172 -50.86 54.52 -24.58
C PHE A 172 -50.21 53.84 -25.76
N GLU A 173 -50.98 52.97 -26.41
CA GLU A 173 -50.70 52.42 -27.73
C GLU A 173 -51.11 53.44 -28.78
N SER A 174 -50.32 53.57 -29.84
CA SER A 174 -50.81 53.98 -31.17
C SER A 174 -49.78 53.60 -32.23
N GLU A 175 -50.19 52.71 -33.12
CA GLU A 175 -49.54 52.32 -34.37
C GLU A 175 -49.38 53.51 -35.33
N ALA A 176 -48.23 53.56 -36.02
CA ALA A 176 -48.07 53.80 -37.46
C ALA A 176 -46.58 53.65 -37.84
#